data_AF-A0A1I0F1W2-F1
#
_entry.id   AF-A0A1I0F1W2-F1
#
_cell.length_a   1.000
_cell.length_b   1.000
_cell.length_c   1.000
_cell.angle_alpha   90.00
_cell.angle_beta   90.00
_cell.angle_gamma   90.00
#
_symmetry.space_group_name_H-M   'P 1'
#
loop_
_entity.id
_entity.type
_entity.pdbx_description
1 polymer ?
#
loop_
_entity_poly.entity_id
_entity_poly.type
_entity_poly.pdbx_seq_one_letter_code
_entity_poly.pdbx_strand_id
1 'polypeptide(L)'
;MIFFKKRLWFFLIPLYLATVVKSQAEEDPINVYEGTIKTYPIVIQFSQSDYGVSGSYFYKKQSRDIPLEGRLIEGQLYFEEGEADSGQGMVLNLFNEPIDGKWFNLNKDTELPIAITPVTSVDVSNETSNALKKIAENDLYEYLRHKTLPLTKDKSTQFMEQSIQWYIEPKSAKKLFTINSDSYNSLNTNLEFYFRSYLSLAFRCSDVDFVMTPTYLTNDITSFEITGNYYCPEMPHPNIIHQNFNFHNKSGKLLNLSDVLSLPNPEYKNDWILEQLLERYPDKMNDSECPYLEADSWNISEENDWVITEQGIKLNPQFPHVLAACGGPDWAILPFELIAQHPSLISIPSAGAKKTSN
;
A
#
# COMPACT_ATOMS: atom_id res chain seq x y z
N MET A 1 75.55 -34.49 -14.36
CA MET A 1 74.15 -34.96 -14.30
C MET A 1 73.60 -34.61 -12.93
N ILE A 2 73.01 -33.42 -12.80
CA ILE A 2 72.46 -32.89 -11.54
C ILE A 2 71.06 -32.38 -11.87
N PHE A 3 70.03 -33.03 -11.31
CA PHE A 3 68.64 -32.62 -11.43
C PHE A 3 68.36 -31.49 -10.44
N PHE A 4 68.02 -30.29 -10.93
CA PHE A 4 67.48 -29.20 -10.12
C PHE A 4 65.94 -29.25 -10.14
N LYS A 5 65.34 -29.59 -8.99
CA LYS A 5 63.90 -29.49 -8.72
C LYS A 5 63.48 -28.02 -8.66
N LYS A 6 62.55 -27.59 -9.54
CA LYS A 6 61.79 -26.34 -9.35
C LYS A 6 60.79 -26.54 -8.20
N ARG A 7 60.94 -25.75 -7.12
CA ARG A 7 59.92 -25.59 -6.08
C ARG A 7 58.99 -24.44 -6.48
N LEU A 8 57.73 -24.74 -6.79
CA LEU A 8 56.66 -23.75 -6.88
C LEU A 8 56.38 -23.23 -5.47
N TRP A 9 56.47 -21.91 -5.27
CA TRP A 9 55.92 -21.22 -4.10
C TRP A 9 54.46 -20.87 -4.42
N PHE A 10 53.51 -21.48 -3.71
CA PHE A 10 52.13 -21.02 -3.67
C PHE A 10 52.02 -19.91 -2.62
N PHE A 11 51.77 -18.68 -3.04
CA PHE A 11 51.28 -17.62 -2.15
C PHE A 11 49.79 -17.87 -1.90
N LEU A 12 49.44 -18.25 -0.66
CA LEU A 12 48.07 -18.24 -0.16
C LEU A 12 47.71 -16.80 0.20
N ILE A 13 46.87 -16.16 -0.61
CA ILE A 13 46.21 -14.89 -0.26
C ILE A 13 45.00 -15.26 0.62
N PRO A 14 44.87 -14.74 1.85
CA PRO A 14 43.66 -14.93 2.64
C PRO A 14 42.55 -14.06 2.04
N LEU A 15 41.54 -14.72 1.48
CA LEU A 15 40.30 -14.10 1.02
C LEU A 15 39.49 -13.69 2.27
N TYR A 16 39.57 -12.42 2.66
CA TYR A 16 38.67 -11.85 3.67
C TYR A 16 37.26 -11.79 3.08
N LEU A 17 36.41 -12.76 3.41
CA LEU A 17 34.97 -12.60 3.25
C LEU A 17 34.50 -11.54 4.25
N ALA A 18 34.30 -10.31 3.77
CA ALA A 18 33.50 -9.33 4.48
C ALA A 18 32.04 -9.79 4.43
N THR A 19 31.57 -10.42 5.51
CA THR A 19 30.14 -10.60 5.75
C THR A 19 29.53 -9.22 5.95
N VAL A 20 28.81 -8.73 4.94
CA VAL A 20 27.90 -7.60 5.11
C VAL A 20 26.79 -8.07 6.04
N VAL A 21 26.90 -7.76 7.32
CA VAL A 21 25.76 -7.85 8.24
C VAL A 21 24.79 -6.76 7.79
N LYS A 22 23.75 -7.15 7.04
CA LYS A 22 22.57 -6.30 6.90
C LYS A 22 21.98 -6.16 8.30
N SER A 23 22.21 -5.02 8.94
CA SER A 23 21.42 -4.60 10.07
C SER A 23 19.98 -4.45 9.57
N GLN A 24 19.14 -5.44 9.86
CA GLN A 24 17.72 -5.18 9.97
C GLN A 24 17.57 -4.44 11.29
N ALA A 25 17.13 -3.17 11.25
CA ALA A 25 16.57 -2.56 12.43
C ALA A 25 15.36 -3.43 12.81
N GLU A 26 15.39 -3.99 14.01
CA GLU A 26 14.24 -4.69 14.58
C GLU A 26 13.20 -3.60 14.86
N GLU A 27 12.10 -3.59 14.11
CA GLU A 27 11.00 -2.66 14.38
C GLU A 27 10.42 -2.98 15.76
N ASP A 28 10.19 -1.94 16.57
CA ASP A 28 9.64 -2.12 17.90
C ASP A 28 8.28 -2.83 17.82
N PRO A 29 8.07 -3.89 18.62
CA PRO A 29 6.86 -4.71 18.52
C PRO A 29 5.61 -3.87 18.80
N ILE A 30 4.67 -3.88 17.86
CA ILE A 30 3.35 -3.27 18.02
C ILE A 30 2.45 -4.24 18.77
N ASN A 31 1.92 -3.82 19.92
CA ASN A 31 0.98 -4.60 20.71
C ASN A 31 -0.45 -4.14 20.45
N VAL A 32 -1.37 -5.09 20.26
CA VAL A 32 -2.79 -4.83 20.00
C VAL A 32 -3.63 -5.33 21.18
N TYR A 33 -4.62 -4.55 21.59
CA TYR A 33 -5.55 -4.88 22.66
C TYR A 33 -6.99 -4.53 22.28
N GLU A 34 -7.94 -5.26 22.87
CA GLU A 34 -9.37 -5.01 22.74
C GLU A 34 -10.03 -4.87 24.10
N GLY A 35 -11.07 -4.04 24.19
CA GLY A 35 -11.80 -3.89 25.44
C GLY A 35 -12.79 -2.74 25.39
N THR A 36 -12.90 -2.01 26.50
CA THR A 36 -13.88 -0.93 26.63
C THR A 36 -13.34 0.30 27.36
N ILE A 37 -13.85 1.47 26.97
CA ILE A 37 -13.92 2.66 27.82
C ILE A 37 -15.36 2.76 28.33
N LYS A 38 -15.58 2.54 29.63
CA LYS A 38 -16.91 2.35 30.25
C LYS A 38 -17.69 1.20 29.59
N THR A 39 -18.52 1.52 28.60
CA THR A 39 -19.33 0.55 27.83
C THR A 39 -19.05 0.63 26.34
N TYR A 40 -18.15 1.51 25.91
CA TYR A 40 -17.83 1.74 24.51
C TYR A 40 -16.70 0.80 24.08
N PRO A 41 -16.94 -0.13 23.13
CA PRO A 41 -15.90 -1.04 22.67
C PRO A 41 -14.81 -0.31 21.90
N ILE A 42 -13.56 -0.62 22.24
CA ILE A 42 -12.36 -0.05 21.62
C ILE A 42 -11.40 -1.14 21.15
N VAL A 43 -10.53 -0.75 20.23
CA VAL A 43 -9.29 -1.44 19.88
C VAL A 43 -8.17 -0.42 20.04
N ILE A 44 -7.07 -0.81 20.66
CA ILE A 44 -5.90 0.04 20.87
C ILE A 44 -4.65 -0.69 20.38
N GLN A 45 -3.74 0.04 19.75
CA GLN A 45 -2.39 -0.39 19.47
C GLN A 45 -1.38 0.61 20.01
N PHE A 46 -0.23 0.13 20.45
CA PHE A 46 0.92 0.97 20.74
C PHE A 46 2.22 0.18 20.66
N SER A 47 3.30 0.88 20.36
CA SER A 47 4.67 0.40 20.45
C SER A 47 5.43 1.22 21.48
N GLN A 48 6.48 0.61 22.04
CA GLN A 48 7.40 1.26 22.95
C GLN A 48 8.78 1.24 22.29
N SER A 49 9.38 2.41 22.15
CA SER A 49 10.72 2.62 21.60
C SER A 49 11.60 3.34 22.62
N ASP A 50 12.89 3.48 22.29
CA ASP A 50 13.81 4.33 23.06
C ASP A 50 13.38 5.82 23.09
N TYR A 51 12.53 6.24 22.15
CA TYR A 51 12.06 7.62 22.02
C TYR A 51 10.73 7.88 22.73
N GLY A 52 10.08 6.86 23.28
CA GLY A 52 8.80 6.97 23.97
C GLY A 52 7.80 5.90 23.56
N VAL A 53 6.54 6.14 23.91
CA VAL A 53 5.43 5.25 23.59
C VAL A 53 4.50 5.98 22.64
N SER A 54 4.18 5.35 21.51
CA SER A 54 3.27 5.93 20.51
C SER A 54 2.24 4.90 20.11
N GLY A 55 1.04 5.35 19.77
CA GLY A 55 -0.02 4.45 19.41
C GLY A 55 -1.25 5.15 18.87
N SER A 56 -2.32 4.39 18.77
CA SER A 56 -3.63 4.88 18.40
C SER A 56 -4.68 3.94 18.96
N TYR A 57 -5.87 4.46 19.16
CA TYR A 57 -7.03 3.62 19.43
C TYR A 57 -8.22 4.09 18.61
N PHE A 58 -9.20 3.20 18.40
CA PHE A 58 -10.48 3.58 17.82
C PHE A 58 -11.63 2.94 18.58
N TYR A 59 -12.75 3.66 18.62
CA TYR A 59 -14.04 3.08 18.98
C TYR A 59 -14.57 2.24 17.83
N LYS A 60 -14.95 0.98 18.07
CA LYS A 60 -15.41 0.06 17.02
C LYS A 60 -16.57 0.59 16.17
N LYS A 61 -17.42 1.46 16.75
CA LYS A 61 -18.55 2.06 16.04
C LYS A 61 -18.08 3.06 14.97
N GLN A 62 -17.11 3.91 15.31
CA GLN A 62 -16.59 4.95 14.44
C GLN A 62 -15.46 4.45 13.53
N SER A 63 -14.66 3.51 14.01
CA SER A 63 -13.50 2.94 13.32
C SER A 63 -12.42 3.97 12.97
N ARG A 64 -12.50 5.19 13.51
CA ARG A 64 -11.57 6.29 13.27
C ARG A 64 -10.53 6.33 14.38
N ASP A 65 -9.27 6.47 13.99
CA ASP A 65 -8.16 6.56 14.92
C ASP A 65 -8.17 7.86 15.70
N ILE A 66 -7.80 7.72 16.96
CA ILE A 66 -7.45 8.77 17.88
C ILE A 66 -5.98 8.50 18.24
N PRO A 67 -5.05 9.37 17.80
CA PRO A 67 -3.63 9.16 18.01
C PRO A 67 -3.29 9.32 19.49
N LEU A 68 -2.29 8.57 19.93
CA LEU A 68 -1.82 8.53 21.31
C LEU A 68 -0.31 8.77 21.35
N GLU A 69 0.08 9.75 22.13
CA GLU A 69 1.47 9.98 22.52
C GLU A 69 1.61 9.69 24.00
N GLY A 70 2.60 8.89 24.38
CA GLY A 70 2.68 8.39 25.73
C GLY A 70 4.08 8.19 26.29
N ARG A 71 4.08 7.91 27.58
CA ARG A 71 5.27 7.71 28.40
C ARG A 71 5.00 6.67 29.47
N LEU A 72 6.02 5.88 29.76
CA LEU A 72 6.00 4.94 30.87
C LEU A 72 6.53 5.63 32.13
N ILE A 73 5.69 5.76 33.15
CA ILE A 73 6.06 6.34 34.44
C ILE A 73 5.70 5.34 35.54
N GLU A 74 6.69 4.88 36.30
CA GLU A 74 6.49 3.99 37.45
C GLU A 74 5.64 2.74 37.13
N GLY A 75 5.76 2.23 35.90
CA GLY A 75 5.04 1.04 35.43
C GLY A 75 3.59 1.27 35.00
N GLN A 76 3.17 2.53 34.89
CA GLN A 76 1.91 2.94 34.26
C GLN A 76 2.20 3.63 32.93
N LEU A 77 1.40 3.32 31.91
CA LEU A 77 1.42 4.05 30.66
C LEU A 77 0.47 5.24 30.75
N TYR A 78 1.02 6.43 30.54
CA TYR A 78 0.26 7.67 30.40
C TYR A 78 0.25 8.03 28.93
N PHE A 79 -0.94 8.18 28.35
CA PHE A 79 -1.16 8.66 26.99
C PHE A 79 -1.94 9.97 27.00
N GLU A 80 -1.56 10.89 26.13
CA GLU A 80 -2.33 12.06 25.71
C GLU A 80 -2.95 11.78 24.33
N GLU A 81 -4.18 12.24 24.13
CA GLU A 81 -4.85 12.12 22.83
C GLU A 81 -4.57 13.34 21.95
N GLY A 82 -4.20 13.09 20.69
CA GLY A 82 -3.99 14.18 19.74
C GLY A 82 -2.69 14.93 20.00
N GLU A 83 -2.79 16.26 20.08
CA GLU A 83 -1.66 17.14 20.36
C GLU A 83 -1.30 17.13 21.85
N ALA A 84 -0.04 17.44 22.16
CA ALA A 84 0.42 17.66 23.52
C ALA A 84 -0.45 18.70 24.24
N ASP A 85 -0.67 18.49 25.54
CA ASP A 85 -1.50 19.34 26.40
C ASP A 85 -2.99 19.40 26.02
N SER A 86 -3.52 18.41 25.29
CA SER A 86 -4.96 18.33 24.94
C SER A 86 -5.89 18.28 26.16
N GLY A 87 -5.35 17.92 27.33
CA GLY A 87 -6.10 17.75 28.58
C GLY A 87 -7.01 16.52 28.56
N GLN A 88 -6.80 15.60 27.62
CA GLN A 88 -7.53 14.34 27.52
C GLN A 88 -6.59 13.19 27.13
N GLY A 89 -6.89 11.99 27.61
CA GLY A 89 -5.96 10.89 27.48
C GLY A 89 -6.38 9.66 28.27
N MET A 90 -5.42 8.77 28.49
CA MET A 90 -5.63 7.57 29.28
C MET A 90 -4.41 7.20 30.13
N VAL A 91 -4.68 6.55 31.25
CA VAL A 91 -3.67 5.91 32.11
C VAL A 91 -3.98 4.43 32.16
N LEU A 92 -2.99 3.59 31.85
CA LEU A 92 -3.12 2.13 31.83
C LEU A 92 -2.14 1.49 32.82
N ASN A 93 -2.65 0.52 33.59
CA ASN A 93 -1.85 -0.30 34.51
C ASN A 93 -1.50 -1.63 33.83
N LEU A 94 -0.30 -1.71 33.25
CA LEU A 94 0.13 -2.88 32.48
C LEU A 94 0.30 -4.16 33.32
N PHE A 95 0.38 -4.06 34.64
CA PHE A 95 0.55 -5.20 35.54
C PHE A 95 -0.75 -5.91 35.94
N ASN A 96 -1.90 -5.35 35.56
CA ASN A 96 -3.20 -5.94 35.85
C ASN A 96 -3.65 -6.87 34.71
N GLU A 97 -4.36 -7.95 35.05
CA GLU A 97 -5.04 -8.81 34.07
C GLU A 97 -6.54 -8.93 34.42
N PRO A 98 -7.47 -8.39 33.60
CA PRO A 98 -7.21 -7.57 32.40
C PRO A 98 -6.44 -6.28 32.73
N ILE A 99 -5.76 -5.70 31.73
CA ILE A 99 -5.15 -4.38 31.88
C ILE A 99 -6.29 -3.40 32.12
N ASP A 100 -6.23 -2.68 33.22
CA ASP A 100 -7.22 -1.69 33.58
C ASP A 100 -6.62 -0.29 33.57
N GLY A 101 -7.48 0.70 33.74
CA GLY A 101 -7.06 2.08 33.68
C GLY A 101 -8.20 3.05 33.72
N LYS A 102 -7.90 4.28 33.32
CA LYS A 102 -8.90 5.34 33.19
C LYS A 102 -8.62 6.17 31.95
N TRP A 103 -9.69 6.47 31.23
CA TRP A 103 -9.73 7.58 30.30
C TRP A 103 -10.10 8.84 31.08
N PHE A 104 -9.50 9.98 30.74
CA PHE A 104 -9.78 11.24 31.41
C PHE A 104 -9.96 12.40 30.41
N ASN A 105 -10.73 13.39 30.82
CA ASN A 105 -10.83 14.69 30.16
C ASN A 105 -10.92 15.79 31.21
N LEU A 106 -9.82 16.52 31.38
CA LEU A 106 -9.64 17.57 32.37
C LEU A 106 -10.53 18.78 32.08
N ASN A 107 -10.79 19.07 30.80
CA ASN A 107 -11.66 20.17 30.37
C ASN A 107 -13.13 19.95 30.75
N LYS A 108 -13.54 18.68 30.96
CA LYS A 108 -14.91 18.26 31.28
C LYS A 108 -15.04 17.62 32.66
N ASP A 109 -13.98 17.61 33.47
CA ASP A 109 -13.92 16.92 34.78
C ASP A 109 -14.51 15.51 34.72
N THR A 110 -14.08 14.72 33.73
CA THR A 110 -14.66 13.40 33.44
C THR A 110 -13.58 12.32 33.48
N GLU A 111 -13.87 11.24 34.19
CA GLU A 111 -13.09 10.00 34.16
C GLU A 111 -13.99 8.81 33.79
N LEU A 112 -13.49 7.91 32.94
CA LEU A 112 -14.18 6.69 32.53
C LEU A 112 -13.25 5.49 32.72
N PRO A 113 -13.72 4.37 33.30
CA PRO A 113 -12.89 3.19 33.50
C PRO A 113 -12.50 2.55 32.17
N ILE A 114 -11.28 2.03 32.09
CA ILE A 114 -10.76 1.23 30.98
C ILE A 114 -10.55 -0.20 31.44
N ALA A 115 -10.90 -1.16 30.60
CA ALA A 115 -10.51 -2.55 30.74
C ALA A 115 -10.23 -3.12 29.35
N ILE A 116 -9.01 -3.61 29.13
CA ILE A 116 -8.53 -4.15 27.85
C ILE A 116 -7.75 -5.46 28.06
N THR A 117 -7.75 -6.30 27.04
CA THR A 117 -7.03 -7.58 27.01
C THR A 117 -6.18 -7.66 25.75
N PRO A 118 -4.96 -8.24 25.83
CA PRO A 118 -4.11 -8.45 24.66
C PRO A 118 -4.82 -9.27 23.58
N VAL A 119 -4.64 -8.89 22.33
CA VAL A 119 -5.05 -9.67 21.16
C VAL A 119 -3.79 -10.22 20.50
N THR A 120 -3.51 -11.50 20.74
CA THR A 120 -2.37 -12.20 20.16
C THR A 120 -2.74 -13.01 18.92
N SER A 121 -4.03 -13.28 18.73
CA SER A 121 -4.58 -13.97 17.56
C SER A 121 -6.07 -13.71 17.43
N VAL A 122 -6.61 -13.96 16.26
CA VAL A 122 -8.04 -13.84 15.95
C VAL A 122 -8.54 -15.12 15.27
N ASP A 123 -9.73 -15.57 15.66
CA ASP A 123 -10.39 -16.66 14.95
C ASP A 123 -10.99 -16.14 13.63
N VAL A 124 -10.41 -16.61 12.52
CA VAL A 124 -10.83 -16.29 11.15
C VAL A 124 -11.55 -17.46 10.47
N SER A 125 -11.92 -18.51 11.22
CA SER A 125 -12.60 -19.70 10.67
C SER A 125 -13.93 -19.37 9.99
N ASN A 126 -14.67 -18.41 10.55
CA ASN A 126 -15.94 -17.91 10.01
C ASN A 126 -15.78 -16.72 9.06
N GLU A 127 -14.54 -16.27 8.79
CA GLU A 127 -14.30 -15.18 7.85
C GLU A 127 -14.45 -15.70 6.40
N THR A 128 -15.25 -14.99 5.61
CA THR A 128 -15.53 -15.36 4.22
C THR A 128 -14.65 -14.61 3.24
N SER A 129 -14.17 -13.41 3.60
CA SER A 129 -13.22 -12.65 2.81
C SER A 129 -11.80 -13.16 3.02
N ASN A 130 -11.20 -13.70 1.95
CA ASN A 130 -9.78 -14.07 1.97
C ASN A 130 -8.87 -12.85 2.14
N ALA A 131 -9.31 -11.65 1.72
CA ALA A 131 -8.55 -10.43 1.92
C ALA A 131 -8.49 -10.07 3.41
N LEU A 132 -9.60 -10.21 4.14
CA LEU A 132 -9.60 -10.02 5.59
C LEU A 132 -8.75 -11.05 6.33
N LYS A 133 -8.73 -12.31 5.89
CA LYS A 133 -7.80 -13.32 6.42
C LYS A 133 -6.35 -12.90 6.25
N LYS A 134 -5.99 -12.45 5.04
CA LYS A 134 -4.66 -11.93 4.75
C LYS A 134 -4.32 -10.71 5.62
N ILE A 135 -5.27 -9.81 5.86
CA ILE A 135 -5.04 -8.67 6.77
C ILE A 135 -4.80 -9.17 8.20
N ALA A 136 -5.59 -10.14 8.69
CA ALA A 136 -5.42 -10.71 10.03
C ALA A 136 -4.04 -11.35 10.27
N GLU A 137 -3.42 -11.90 9.24
CA GLU A 137 -2.07 -12.49 9.31
C GLU A 137 -0.96 -11.43 9.42
N ASN A 138 -1.20 -10.22 8.90
CA ASN A 138 -0.17 -9.17 8.81
C ASN A 138 -0.36 -8.07 9.87
N ASP A 139 -1.61 -7.71 10.16
CA ASP A 139 -1.96 -6.59 11.03
C ASP A 139 -3.30 -6.83 11.73
N LEU A 140 -3.22 -7.20 13.02
CA LEU A 140 -4.41 -7.48 13.83
C LEU A 140 -5.24 -6.22 14.08
N TYR A 141 -4.61 -5.05 14.21
CA TYR A 141 -5.30 -3.79 14.46
C TYR A 141 -6.16 -3.41 13.26
N GLU A 142 -5.59 -3.48 12.06
CA GLU A 142 -6.32 -3.21 10.82
C GLU A 142 -7.37 -4.28 10.53
N TYR A 143 -7.14 -5.57 10.83
CA TYR A 143 -8.18 -6.58 10.70
C TYR A 143 -9.39 -6.26 11.59
N LEU A 144 -9.16 -5.93 12.86
CA LEU A 144 -10.22 -5.58 13.80
C LEU A 144 -10.98 -4.32 13.36
N ARG A 145 -10.29 -3.36 12.73
CA ARG A 145 -10.94 -2.21 12.09
C ARG A 145 -11.81 -2.64 10.91
N HIS A 146 -11.23 -3.34 9.93
CA HIS A 146 -11.90 -3.72 8.69
C HIS A 146 -13.09 -4.65 8.88
N LYS A 147 -13.10 -5.45 9.94
CA LYS A 147 -14.26 -6.25 10.36
C LYS A 147 -15.50 -5.39 10.68
N THR A 148 -15.31 -4.12 11.03
CA THR A 148 -16.38 -3.15 11.29
C THR A 148 -16.76 -2.30 10.06
N LEU A 149 -16.16 -2.60 8.91
CA LEU A 149 -16.29 -1.88 7.63
C LEU A 149 -16.80 -2.84 6.53
N PRO A 150 -18.11 -3.18 6.54
CA PRO A 150 -18.67 -4.12 5.59
C PRO A 150 -18.69 -3.53 4.18
N LEU A 151 -18.43 -4.37 3.20
CA LEU A 151 -18.58 -4.03 1.78
C LEU A 151 -20.00 -4.40 1.33
N THR A 152 -20.76 -3.41 0.88
CA THR A 152 -22.12 -3.59 0.39
C THR A 152 -22.14 -3.64 -1.12
N LYS A 153 -22.87 -4.59 -1.72
CA LYS A 153 -23.01 -4.67 -3.19
C LYS A 153 -23.71 -3.41 -3.70
N ASP A 154 -23.11 -2.78 -4.70
CA ASP A 154 -23.68 -1.71 -5.50
C ASP A 154 -24.12 -2.30 -6.86
N LYS A 155 -24.09 -1.50 -7.93
CA LYS A 155 -24.34 -1.91 -9.31
C LYS A 155 -23.29 -2.88 -9.88
N SER A 156 -23.68 -3.58 -10.93
CA SER A 156 -22.75 -4.26 -11.84
C SER A 156 -22.60 -3.45 -13.13
N THR A 157 -21.42 -3.48 -13.75
CA THR A 157 -21.14 -2.80 -15.02
C THR A 157 -20.33 -3.69 -15.95
N GLN A 158 -20.39 -3.46 -17.25
CA GLN A 158 -19.44 -4.04 -18.21
C GLN A 158 -18.25 -3.08 -18.37
N PHE A 159 -17.04 -3.62 -18.42
CA PHE A 159 -15.84 -2.88 -18.77
C PHE A 159 -14.93 -3.79 -19.57
N MET A 160 -14.64 -3.40 -20.82
CA MET A 160 -13.92 -4.23 -21.78
C MET A 160 -14.51 -5.65 -21.89
N GLU A 161 -13.74 -6.70 -21.60
CA GLU A 161 -14.18 -8.09 -21.72
C GLU A 161 -14.86 -8.61 -20.44
N GLN A 162 -14.87 -7.83 -19.36
CA GLN A 162 -15.28 -8.29 -18.04
C GLN A 162 -16.57 -7.65 -17.52
N SER A 163 -17.34 -8.48 -16.82
CA SER A 163 -18.43 -8.03 -15.97
C SER A 163 -17.90 -7.69 -14.58
N ILE A 164 -18.05 -6.45 -14.16
CA ILE A 164 -17.64 -5.95 -12.85
C ILE A 164 -18.82 -5.93 -11.89
N GLN A 165 -18.59 -6.34 -10.65
CA GLN A 165 -19.43 -6.02 -9.50
C GLN A 165 -18.78 -4.91 -8.67
N TRP A 166 -19.50 -3.82 -8.44
CA TRP A 166 -19.06 -2.76 -7.54
C TRP A 166 -19.52 -3.02 -6.10
N TYR A 167 -18.70 -2.62 -5.15
CA TYR A 167 -19.01 -2.58 -3.73
C TYR A 167 -18.75 -1.19 -3.18
N ILE A 168 -19.49 -0.80 -2.15
CA ILE A 168 -19.31 0.44 -1.40
C ILE A 168 -19.07 0.11 0.07
N GLU A 169 -18.07 0.74 0.69
CA GLU A 169 -17.95 0.83 2.15
C GLU A 169 -18.82 2.00 2.65
N PRO A 170 -19.88 1.77 3.45
CA PRO A 170 -20.88 2.79 3.75
C PRO A 170 -20.39 4.02 4.52
N LYS A 171 -19.37 3.91 5.37
CA LYS A 171 -18.90 5.04 6.20
C LYS A 171 -18.06 6.04 5.41
N SER A 172 -17.26 5.56 4.47
CA SER A 172 -16.34 6.35 3.64
C SER A 172 -16.87 6.62 2.22
N ALA A 173 -17.92 5.90 1.80
CA ALA A 173 -18.45 5.88 0.44
C ALA A 173 -17.45 5.45 -0.65
N LYS A 174 -16.30 4.86 -0.26
CA LYS A 174 -15.27 4.40 -1.18
C LYS A 174 -15.69 3.11 -1.87
N LYS A 175 -15.28 2.98 -3.13
CA LYS A 175 -15.72 1.93 -4.03
C LYS A 175 -14.62 0.93 -4.35
N LEU A 176 -14.94 -0.33 -4.19
CA LEU A 176 -14.17 -1.47 -4.68
C LEU A 176 -14.86 -2.01 -5.93
N PHE A 177 -14.09 -2.46 -6.91
CA PHE A 177 -14.59 -3.30 -7.99
C PHE A 177 -14.03 -4.72 -7.87
N THR A 178 -14.82 -5.72 -8.26
CA THR A 178 -14.38 -7.11 -8.41
C THR A 178 -14.88 -7.66 -9.74
N ILE A 179 -14.22 -8.68 -10.28
CA ILE A 179 -14.71 -9.40 -11.46
C ILE A 179 -15.82 -10.37 -11.03
N ASN A 180 -16.96 -10.32 -11.72
CA ASN A 180 -18.15 -11.12 -11.42
C ASN A 180 -18.02 -12.56 -11.96
N SER A 181 -17.05 -13.29 -11.45
CA SER A 181 -16.82 -14.71 -11.76
C SER A 181 -15.96 -15.37 -10.69
N ASP A 182 -16.36 -16.58 -10.26
CA ASP A 182 -15.65 -17.37 -9.25
C ASP A 182 -14.25 -17.82 -9.70
N SER A 183 -13.98 -17.80 -11.02
CA SER A 183 -12.65 -18.12 -11.57
C SER A 183 -11.58 -17.08 -11.20
N TYR A 184 -12.00 -15.90 -10.72
CA TYR A 184 -11.11 -14.79 -10.37
C TYR A 184 -10.95 -14.61 -8.86
N ASN A 185 -11.26 -15.63 -8.03
CA ASN A 185 -11.20 -15.51 -6.57
C ASN A 185 -9.86 -15.02 -6.02
N SER A 186 -8.73 -15.50 -6.58
CA SER A 186 -7.40 -15.03 -6.16
C SER A 186 -7.16 -13.56 -6.53
N LEU A 187 -7.54 -13.15 -7.74
CA LEU A 187 -7.48 -11.74 -8.16
C LEU A 187 -8.39 -10.87 -7.28
N ASN A 188 -9.65 -11.25 -7.11
CA ASN A 188 -10.62 -10.50 -6.29
C ASN A 188 -10.16 -10.36 -4.83
N THR A 189 -9.44 -11.38 -4.31
CA THR A 189 -8.78 -11.30 -2.99
C THR A 189 -7.73 -10.18 -2.97
N ASN A 190 -6.92 -10.05 -4.02
CA ASN A 190 -5.94 -8.96 -4.12
C ASN A 190 -6.62 -7.61 -4.31
N LEU A 191 -7.63 -7.49 -5.19
CA LEU A 191 -8.37 -6.24 -5.38
C LEU A 191 -8.94 -5.72 -4.06
N GLU A 192 -9.60 -6.59 -3.29
CA GLU A 192 -10.11 -6.22 -1.96
C GLU A 192 -8.99 -5.87 -0.98
N PHE A 193 -7.88 -6.62 -0.98
CA PHE A 193 -6.73 -6.35 -0.11
C PHE A 193 -6.17 -4.94 -0.35
N TYR A 194 -5.84 -4.59 -1.59
CA TYR A 194 -5.32 -3.26 -1.91
C TYR A 194 -6.34 -2.17 -1.61
N PHE A 195 -7.60 -2.35 -2.00
CA PHE A 195 -8.67 -1.42 -1.65
C PHE A 195 -8.73 -1.16 -0.14
N ARG A 196 -8.66 -2.21 0.69
CA ARG A 196 -8.70 -2.09 2.15
C ARG A 196 -7.49 -1.37 2.70
N SER A 197 -6.29 -1.58 2.16
CA SER A 197 -5.08 -0.85 2.56
C SER A 197 -5.25 0.67 2.37
N TYR A 198 -5.84 1.12 1.26
CA TYR A 198 -6.11 2.56 1.07
C TYR A 198 -7.34 3.04 1.83
N LEU A 199 -8.34 2.18 2.02
CA LEU A 199 -9.51 2.48 2.84
C LEU A 199 -9.10 2.82 4.28
N SER A 200 -8.06 2.19 4.82
CA SER A 200 -7.51 2.54 6.14
C SER A 200 -7.16 4.03 6.26
N LEU A 201 -6.70 4.68 5.19
CA LEU A 201 -6.41 6.13 5.22
C LEU A 201 -7.66 6.95 5.57
N ALA A 202 -8.85 6.57 5.09
CA ALA A 202 -10.10 7.29 5.37
C ALA A 202 -10.46 7.33 6.87
N PHE A 203 -9.87 6.42 7.65
CA PHE A 203 -10.08 6.27 9.08
C PHE A 203 -8.89 6.72 9.94
N ARG A 204 -7.72 6.96 9.33
CA ARG A 204 -6.51 7.42 9.99
C ARG A 204 -6.21 8.89 9.73
N CYS A 205 -6.64 9.38 8.57
CA CYS A 205 -6.32 10.70 8.06
C CYS A 205 -7.60 11.51 7.78
N SER A 206 -7.39 12.77 7.41
CA SER A 206 -8.40 13.73 6.98
C SER A 206 -8.33 13.97 5.48
N ASP A 207 -9.40 14.53 4.93
CA ASP A 207 -9.52 14.90 3.50
C ASP A 207 -9.14 13.78 2.54
N VAL A 208 -9.49 12.54 2.89
CA VAL A 208 -9.16 11.36 2.09
C VAL A 208 -10.13 11.23 0.93
N ASP A 209 -9.65 11.54 -0.27
CA ASP A 209 -10.39 11.32 -1.50
C ASP A 209 -9.65 10.46 -2.50
N PHE A 210 -9.65 9.12 -2.28
CA PHE A 210 -9.16 8.18 -3.26
C PHE A 210 -10.27 7.53 -4.11
N VAL A 211 -9.89 7.12 -5.31
CA VAL A 211 -10.72 6.39 -6.27
C VAL A 211 -9.91 5.22 -6.82
N MET A 212 -10.53 4.05 -6.92
CA MET A 212 -9.97 2.87 -7.58
C MET A 212 -10.63 2.72 -8.96
N THR A 213 -9.83 2.81 -10.03
CA THR A 213 -10.31 2.89 -11.41
C THR A 213 -9.73 1.76 -12.26
N PRO A 214 -10.57 0.86 -12.83
CA PRO A 214 -10.08 -0.11 -13.80
C PRO A 214 -9.63 0.59 -15.08
N THR A 215 -8.45 0.23 -15.59
CA THR A 215 -7.87 0.83 -16.80
C THR A 215 -7.76 -0.18 -17.95
N TYR A 216 -7.69 -1.48 -17.63
CA TYR A 216 -7.63 -2.56 -18.61
C TYR A 216 -8.12 -3.88 -18.02
N LEU A 217 -9.24 -4.44 -18.51
CA LEU A 217 -9.79 -5.71 -18.03
C LEU A 217 -10.08 -6.68 -19.18
N THR A 218 -9.18 -7.63 -19.40
CA THR A 218 -9.36 -8.73 -20.35
C THR A 218 -9.51 -10.06 -19.61
N ASN A 219 -9.58 -11.17 -20.33
CA ASN A 219 -9.54 -12.50 -19.70
C ASN A 219 -8.20 -12.82 -19.03
N ASP A 220 -7.09 -12.27 -19.52
CA ASP A 220 -5.75 -12.61 -19.02
C ASP A 220 -5.17 -11.58 -18.04
N ILE A 221 -5.54 -10.30 -18.20
CA ILE A 221 -4.94 -9.19 -17.43
C ILE A 221 -6.02 -8.32 -16.80
N THR A 222 -5.73 -7.87 -15.57
CA THR A 222 -6.46 -6.82 -14.86
C THR A 222 -5.50 -5.74 -14.44
N SER A 223 -5.69 -4.53 -14.96
CA SER A 223 -4.96 -3.34 -14.56
C SER A 223 -5.90 -2.28 -14.04
N PHE A 224 -5.43 -1.58 -13.02
CA PHE A 224 -6.16 -0.48 -12.39
C PHE A 224 -5.21 0.49 -11.73
N GLU A 225 -5.72 1.68 -11.49
CA GLU A 225 -5.03 2.71 -10.71
C GLU A 225 -5.84 3.05 -9.46
N ILE A 226 -5.12 3.49 -8.44
CA ILE A 226 -5.67 4.17 -7.27
C ILE A 226 -5.08 5.57 -7.27
N THR A 227 -5.95 6.56 -7.43
CA THR A 227 -5.58 7.97 -7.43
C THR A 227 -6.31 8.70 -6.32
N GLY A 228 -5.74 9.78 -5.80
CA GLY A 228 -6.41 10.56 -4.76
C GLY A 228 -5.52 11.51 -3.99
N ASN A 229 -6.06 12.04 -2.91
CA ASN A 229 -5.31 12.85 -1.96
C ASN A 229 -5.71 12.49 -0.52
N TYR A 230 -4.86 12.88 0.42
CA TYR A 230 -5.13 12.76 1.85
C TYR A 230 -4.22 13.69 2.67
N TYR A 231 -4.65 14.06 3.86
CA TYR A 231 -3.83 14.77 4.84
C TYR A 231 -3.82 14.02 6.16
N CYS A 232 -2.65 13.52 6.58
CA CYS A 232 -2.48 12.91 7.89
C CYS A 232 -1.86 13.95 8.85
N PRO A 233 -2.37 14.10 10.08
CA PRO A 233 -1.89 15.13 11.02
C PRO A 233 -0.39 15.09 11.33
N GLU A 234 0.21 13.90 11.26
CA GLU A 234 1.65 13.68 11.47
C GLU A 234 2.53 14.17 10.30
N MET A 235 1.92 14.60 9.19
CA MET A 235 2.62 15.06 8.00
C MET A 235 2.44 16.57 7.78
N PRO A 236 3.47 17.29 7.33
CA PRO A 236 3.45 18.75 7.23
C PRO A 236 2.56 19.29 6.09
N HIS A 237 2.10 18.44 5.17
CA HIS A 237 1.34 18.82 3.98
C HIS A 237 0.49 17.65 3.45
N PRO A 238 -0.56 17.92 2.65
CA PRO A 238 -1.33 16.88 1.97
C PRO A 238 -0.47 16.04 1.02
N ASN A 239 -0.78 14.76 0.92
CA ASN A 239 -0.15 13.81 0.01
C ASN A 239 -1.08 13.51 -1.16
N ILE A 240 -0.48 13.11 -2.28
CA ILE A 240 -1.18 12.65 -3.48
C ILE A 240 -0.90 11.16 -3.67
N ILE A 241 -1.94 10.41 -4.03
CA ILE A 241 -1.86 9.00 -4.35
C ILE A 241 -1.84 8.87 -5.88
N HIS A 242 -0.80 8.24 -6.40
CA HIS A 242 -0.74 7.70 -7.76
C HIS A 242 -0.14 6.31 -7.66
N GLN A 243 -1.00 5.28 -7.67
CA GLN A 243 -0.59 3.90 -7.48
C GLN A 243 -1.21 3.05 -8.56
N ASN A 244 -0.39 2.25 -9.22
CA ASN A 244 -0.82 1.43 -10.34
C ASN A 244 -0.62 -0.04 -10.02
N PHE A 245 -1.49 -0.88 -10.55
CA PHE A 245 -1.42 -2.31 -10.32
C PHE A 245 -1.81 -3.07 -11.58
N ASN A 246 -1.06 -4.14 -11.86
CA ASN A 246 -1.26 -4.99 -13.03
C ASN A 246 -1.20 -6.45 -12.58
N PHE A 247 -2.25 -7.22 -12.83
CA PHE A 247 -2.36 -8.61 -12.40
C PHE A 247 -2.56 -9.53 -13.60
N HIS A 248 -1.91 -10.69 -13.56
CA HIS A 248 -2.31 -11.82 -14.39
C HIS A 248 -3.47 -12.56 -13.71
N ASN A 249 -4.61 -12.58 -14.39
CA ASN A 249 -5.89 -12.95 -13.83
C ASN A 249 -5.93 -14.37 -13.28
N LYS A 250 -5.40 -15.34 -14.05
CA LYS A 250 -5.49 -16.77 -13.71
C LYS A 250 -4.65 -17.14 -12.49
N SER A 251 -3.50 -16.50 -12.30
CA SER A 251 -2.62 -16.76 -11.16
C SER A 251 -2.86 -15.81 -9.98
N GLY A 252 -3.52 -14.67 -10.20
CA GLY A 252 -3.56 -13.57 -9.24
C GLY A 252 -2.19 -12.94 -8.97
N LYS A 253 -1.17 -13.24 -9.79
CA LYS A 253 0.19 -12.72 -9.63
C LYS A 253 0.22 -11.24 -10.03
N LEU A 254 0.83 -10.39 -9.20
CA LEU A 254 1.21 -9.04 -9.59
C LEU A 254 2.27 -9.13 -10.69
N LEU A 255 2.13 -8.30 -11.71
CA LEU A 255 3.01 -8.27 -12.87
C LEU A 255 4.08 -7.21 -12.68
N ASN A 256 5.29 -7.57 -13.12
CA ASN A 256 6.37 -6.63 -13.25
C ASN A 256 6.34 -5.99 -14.65
N LEU A 257 6.85 -4.77 -14.80
CA LEU A 257 6.98 -4.12 -16.12
C LEU A 257 7.77 -5.02 -17.08
N SER A 258 8.84 -5.65 -16.59
CA SER A 258 9.62 -6.62 -17.34
C SER A 258 8.85 -7.87 -17.78
N ASP A 259 7.75 -8.26 -17.11
CA ASP A 259 6.89 -9.36 -17.55
C ASP A 259 6.18 -9.02 -18.87
N VAL A 260 5.95 -7.72 -19.14
CA VAL A 260 5.21 -7.24 -20.31
C VAL A 260 6.08 -6.54 -21.36
N LEU A 261 7.20 -5.96 -20.93
CA LEU A 261 8.15 -5.21 -21.74
C LEU A 261 9.58 -5.59 -21.32
N SER A 262 10.16 -6.60 -21.97
CA SER A 262 11.54 -7.01 -21.72
C SER A 262 12.50 -6.28 -22.65
N LEU A 263 13.21 -5.28 -22.14
CA LEU A 263 14.26 -4.58 -22.89
C LEU A 263 15.55 -5.41 -22.95
N PRO A 264 16.30 -5.38 -24.07
CA PRO A 264 17.56 -6.14 -24.20
C PRO A 264 18.66 -5.66 -23.24
N ASN A 265 18.69 -4.37 -22.90
CA ASN A 265 19.62 -3.77 -21.95
C ASN A 265 18.83 -3.06 -20.83
N PRO A 266 18.33 -3.80 -19.82
CA PRO A 266 17.44 -3.25 -18.79
C PRO A 266 18.08 -2.16 -17.94
N GLU A 267 19.41 -2.09 -17.86
CA GLU A 267 20.14 -1.03 -17.17
C GLU A 267 19.98 0.36 -17.81
N TYR A 268 19.56 0.44 -19.07
CA TYR A 268 19.26 1.69 -19.78
C TYR A 268 17.75 1.93 -19.95
N LYS A 269 16.91 1.25 -19.15
CA LYS A 269 15.44 1.36 -19.25
C LYS A 269 14.96 2.81 -19.17
N ASN A 270 15.48 3.59 -18.22
CA ASN A 270 15.00 4.95 -17.96
C ASN A 270 15.36 5.89 -19.14
N ASP A 271 16.58 5.79 -19.66
CA ASP A 271 17.01 6.54 -20.85
C ASP A 271 16.16 6.18 -22.07
N TRP A 272 15.92 4.88 -22.27
CA TRP A 272 15.06 4.41 -23.36
C TRP A 272 13.64 4.96 -23.22
N ILE A 273 13.03 4.90 -22.03
CA ILE A 273 11.71 5.49 -21.77
C ILE A 273 11.70 6.98 -22.09
N LEU A 274 12.68 7.72 -21.60
CA LEU A 274 12.82 9.16 -21.83
C LEU A 274 12.88 9.48 -23.33
N GLU A 275 13.72 8.76 -24.09
CA GLU A 275 13.83 8.92 -25.54
C GLU A 275 12.48 8.66 -26.24
N GLN A 276 11.78 7.58 -25.88
CA GLN A 276 10.51 7.22 -26.48
C GLN A 276 9.41 8.25 -26.20
N LEU A 277 9.39 8.84 -25.00
CA LEU A 277 8.44 9.88 -24.63
C LEU A 277 8.79 11.23 -25.25
N LEU A 278 10.07 11.60 -25.33
CA LEU A 278 10.53 12.84 -25.96
C LEU A 278 10.23 12.86 -27.46
N GLU A 279 10.42 11.74 -28.15
CA GLU A 279 10.09 11.61 -29.58
C GLU A 279 8.59 11.80 -29.84
N ARG A 280 7.73 11.27 -28.95
CA ARG A 280 6.27 11.24 -29.14
C ARG A 280 5.55 12.47 -28.60
N TYR A 281 6.02 13.02 -27.49
CA TYR A 281 5.35 14.07 -26.75
C TYR A 281 6.29 15.25 -26.42
N PRO A 282 7.04 15.81 -27.40
CA PRO A 282 8.04 16.84 -27.14
C PRO A 282 7.48 18.07 -26.44
N ASP A 283 6.26 18.49 -26.81
CA ASP A 283 5.60 19.66 -26.21
C ASP A 283 5.14 19.41 -24.77
N LYS A 284 4.85 18.14 -24.40
CA LYS A 284 4.42 17.76 -23.05
C LYS A 284 5.61 17.54 -22.11
N MET A 285 6.71 17.05 -22.65
CA MET A 285 7.96 16.86 -21.94
C MET A 285 8.61 18.20 -21.57
N ASN A 286 8.42 19.23 -22.40
CA ASN A 286 8.90 20.59 -22.15
C ASN A 286 7.92 21.38 -21.26
N ASP A 287 7.71 20.89 -20.04
CA ASP A 287 6.90 21.55 -19.02
C ASP A 287 7.77 22.40 -18.09
N SER A 288 7.32 23.61 -17.75
CA SER A 288 8.08 24.53 -16.90
C SER A 288 7.95 24.26 -15.41
N GLU A 289 6.91 23.54 -15.00
CA GLU A 289 6.60 23.21 -13.61
C GLU A 289 7.06 21.79 -13.25
N CYS A 290 7.03 20.88 -14.23
CA CYS A 290 7.39 19.49 -14.05
C CYS A 290 8.67 19.10 -14.82
N PRO A 291 9.74 18.62 -14.15
CA PRO A 291 11.03 18.35 -14.78
C PRO A 291 11.06 17.01 -15.53
N TYR A 292 10.13 16.82 -16.49
CA TYR A 292 9.99 15.58 -17.26
C TYR A 292 11.19 15.26 -18.17
N LEU A 293 12.07 16.22 -18.46
CA LEU A 293 13.27 16.00 -19.26
C LEU A 293 14.41 15.31 -18.50
N GLU A 294 14.28 15.12 -17.19
CA GLU A 294 15.26 14.42 -16.36
C GLU A 294 15.01 12.90 -16.38
N ALA A 295 16.01 12.10 -16.74
CA ALA A 295 15.89 10.63 -16.81
C ALA A 295 15.51 10.01 -15.45
N ASP A 296 15.96 10.60 -14.35
CA ASP A 296 15.66 10.13 -12.99
C ASP A 296 14.17 10.24 -12.65
N SER A 297 13.43 11.16 -13.27
CA SER A 297 11.97 11.25 -13.15
C SER A 297 11.27 10.01 -13.72
N TRP A 298 11.94 9.28 -14.63
CA TRP A 298 11.44 8.08 -15.29
C TRP A 298 12.05 6.80 -14.72
N ASN A 299 12.47 6.82 -13.45
CA ASN A 299 12.87 5.62 -12.73
C ASN A 299 11.66 4.75 -12.36
N ILE A 300 11.00 4.22 -13.38
CA ILE A 300 9.76 3.45 -13.26
C ILE A 300 10.03 2.15 -12.49
N SER A 301 9.38 2.00 -11.33
CA SER A 301 9.45 0.74 -10.58
C SER A 301 8.87 -0.42 -11.39
N GLU A 302 9.31 -1.64 -11.07
CA GLU A 302 8.77 -2.82 -11.74
C GLU A 302 7.29 -3.05 -11.41
N GLU A 303 6.77 -2.60 -10.27
CA GLU A 303 5.47 -3.07 -9.75
C GLU A 303 4.34 -2.02 -9.84
N ASN A 304 4.61 -0.74 -9.54
CA ASN A 304 3.54 0.23 -9.23
C ASN A 304 3.59 1.57 -9.97
N ASP A 305 4.58 1.80 -10.82
CA ASP A 305 4.73 3.06 -11.59
C ASP A 305 4.29 2.95 -13.05
N TRP A 306 3.47 1.96 -13.37
CA TRP A 306 2.95 1.78 -14.73
C TRP A 306 1.60 1.07 -14.69
N VAL A 307 0.76 1.35 -15.68
CA VAL A 307 -0.55 0.71 -15.80
C VAL A 307 -0.88 0.44 -17.27
N ILE A 308 -1.46 -0.72 -17.55
CA ILE A 308 -1.98 -1.01 -18.89
C ILE A 308 -3.29 -0.25 -19.10
N THR A 309 -3.44 0.33 -20.28
CA THR A 309 -4.64 1.04 -20.76
C THR A 309 -5.02 0.50 -22.14
N GLU A 310 -6.15 0.94 -22.69
CA GLU A 310 -6.52 0.60 -24.08
C GLU A 310 -5.52 1.14 -25.13
N GLN A 311 -4.72 2.16 -24.80
CA GLN A 311 -3.78 2.80 -25.72
C GLN A 311 -2.37 2.22 -25.64
N GLY A 312 -2.03 1.54 -24.55
CA GLY A 312 -0.67 1.09 -24.27
C GLY A 312 -0.37 1.07 -22.78
N ILE A 313 0.92 1.07 -22.43
CA ILE A 313 1.37 1.18 -21.04
C ILE A 313 1.52 2.66 -20.69
N LYS A 314 0.69 3.16 -19.77
CA LYS A 314 0.85 4.48 -19.16
C LYS A 314 1.90 4.38 -18.05
N LEU A 315 2.87 5.29 -18.07
CA LEU A 315 3.95 5.38 -17.10
C LEU A 315 3.68 6.50 -16.10
N ASN A 316 4.05 6.27 -14.86
CA ASN A 316 3.95 7.21 -13.77
C ASN A 316 5.36 7.66 -13.35
N PRO A 317 5.77 8.89 -13.67
CA PRO A 317 7.07 9.40 -13.26
C PRO A 317 7.16 9.50 -11.73
N GLN A 318 8.37 9.31 -11.21
CA GLN A 318 8.66 9.41 -9.78
C GLN A 318 9.18 10.82 -9.46
N PHE A 319 8.56 11.44 -8.46
CA PHE A 319 8.94 12.77 -8.01
C PHE A 319 9.04 12.85 -6.50
N PRO A 320 9.90 13.74 -5.95
CA PRO A 320 9.83 14.09 -4.54
C PRO A 320 8.46 14.68 -4.22
N HIS A 321 8.06 14.60 -2.95
CA HIS A 321 6.72 15.00 -2.51
C HIS A 321 6.31 16.42 -2.97
N VAL A 322 7.24 17.37 -3.01
CA VAL A 322 6.99 18.76 -3.47
C VAL A 322 6.51 18.85 -4.93
N LEU A 323 6.80 17.83 -5.75
CA LEU A 323 6.40 17.71 -7.14
C LEU A 323 5.39 16.57 -7.36
N ALA A 324 4.70 16.11 -6.31
CA ALA A 324 3.75 15.00 -6.42
C ALA A 324 2.63 15.26 -7.45
N ALA A 325 2.28 16.53 -7.70
CA ALA A 325 1.29 16.92 -8.70
C ALA A 325 1.73 16.65 -10.15
N CYS A 326 3.03 16.46 -10.39
CA CYS A 326 3.58 16.08 -11.69
C CYS A 326 3.43 14.58 -11.99
N GLY A 327 2.99 13.78 -11.00
CA GLY A 327 2.69 12.37 -11.15
C GLY A 327 1.44 12.11 -11.97
N GLY A 328 1.35 10.89 -12.50
CA GLY A 328 0.19 10.37 -13.23
C GLY A 328 -0.21 11.13 -14.51
N PRO A 329 0.72 11.66 -15.34
CA PRO A 329 0.33 12.37 -16.55
C PRO A 329 -0.39 11.44 -17.54
N ASP A 330 -1.57 11.85 -18.02
CA ASP A 330 -2.39 11.06 -18.93
C ASP A 330 -1.73 10.81 -20.31
N TRP A 331 -0.71 11.59 -20.67
CA TRP A 331 -0.05 11.52 -21.97
C TRP A 331 1.16 10.58 -22.01
N ALA A 332 1.71 10.16 -20.86
CA ALA A 332 2.96 9.38 -20.80
C ALA A 332 2.73 7.90 -21.15
N ILE A 333 2.30 7.63 -22.38
CA ILE A 333 1.88 6.31 -22.84
C ILE A 333 2.88 5.77 -23.87
N LEU A 334 3.38 4.56 -23.60
CA LEU A 334 4.08 3.72 -24.57
C LEU A 334 3.04 2.89 -25.35
N PRO A 335 2.87 3.12 -26.65
CA PRO A 335 1.82 2.45 -27.43
C PRO A 335 2.13 0.96 -27.66
N PHE A 336 1.09 0.15 -27.87
CA PHE A 336 1.26 -1.30 -28.07
C PHE A 336 2.12 -1.66 -29.28
N GLU A 337 2.12 -0.85 -30.34
CA GLU A 337 2.96 -1.06 -31.52
C GLU A 337 4.45 -0.95 -31.19
N LEU A 338 4.81 -0.14 -30.17
CA LEU A 338 6.17 -0.06 -29.66
C LEU A 338 6.46 -1.27 -28.76
N ILE A 339 5.58 -1.56 -27.82
CA ILE A 339 5.75 -2.66 -26.84
C ILE A 339 5.93 -4.00 -27.57
N ALA A 340 5.16 -4.25 -28.63
CA ALA A 340 5.20 -5.48 -29.42
C ALA A 340 6.53 -5.73 -30.15
N GLN A 341 7.42 -4.74 -30.23
CA GLN A 341 8.76 -4.89 -30.79
C GLN A 341 9.73 -5.57 -29.81
N HIS A 342 9.32 -5.73 -28.55
CA HIS A 342 10.13 -6.30 -27.48
C HIS A 342 9.54 -7.64 -26.99
N PRO A 343 10.37 -8.55 -26.48
CA PRO A 343 9.89 -9.77 -25.85
C PRO A 343 8.95 -9.47 -24.67
N SER A 344 7.99 -10.38 -24.47
CA SER A 344 7.00 -10.31 -23.40
C SER A 344 6.70 -11.71 -22.89
N LEU A 345 6.59 -11.88 -21.57
CA LEU A 345 6.19 -13.14 -20.95
C LEU A 345 4.68 -13.35 -20.97
N ILE A 346 3.92 -12.27 -21.22
CA ILE A 346 2.46 -12.26 -21.20
C ILE A 346 1.97 -11.62 -22.48
N SER A 347 1.03 -12.27 -23.18
CA SER A 347 0.43 -11.67 -24.36
C SER A 347 -0.44 -10.49 -23.93
N ILE A 348 -0.01 -9.27 -24.29
CA ILE A 348 -0.90 -8.13 -24.30
C ILE A 348 -1.47 -8.01 -25.73
N PRO A 349 -2.79 -8.00 -25.91
CA PRO A 349 -3.39 -7.74 -27.22
C PRO A 349 -2.82 -6.46 -27.83
N SER A 350 -2.31 -6.54 -29.06
CA SER A 350 -1.96 -5.35 -29.83
C SER A 350 -3.22 -4.53 -30.12
N ALA A 351 -3.11 -3.20 -30.09
CA ALA A 351 -4.19 -2.29 -30.47
C ALA A 351 -4.79 -2.74 -31.81
N GLY A 352 -6.05 -3.21 -31.81
CA GLY A 352 -6.67 -3.68 -33.06
C GLY A 352 -7.87 -4.62 -32.97
N ALA A 353 -8.21 -5.21 -31.82
CA ALA A 353 -9.43 -6.01 -31.71
C ALA A 353 -10.68 -5.16 -31.48
N LYS A 354 -10.93 -4.16 -32.35
CA LYS A 354 -12.31 -3.80 -32.68
C LYS A 354 -12.93 -5.04 -33.33
N LYS A 355 -13.52 -5.93 -32.53
CA LYS A 355 -14.59 -6.79 -33.02
C LYS A 355 -15.72 -5.85 -33.41
N THR A 356 -15.77 -5.49 -34.69
CA THR A 356 -17.00 -5.08 -35.34
C THR A 356 -18.02 -6.19 -35.10
N SER A 357 -18.96 -5.93 -34.19
CA SER A 357 -20.19 -6.70 -34.10
C SER A 357 -21.00 -6.41 -35.37
N ASN A 358 -21.17 -7.42 -36.22
CA ASN A 358 -22.31 -7.51 -37.13
C ASN A 358 -23.53 -8.02 -36.37
#